data_AF-A0AAD2RCY0-F1
#
_entry.id   AF-A0AAD2RCY0-F1
#
_cell.length_a   1.000
_cell.length_b   1.000
_cell.length_c   1.000
_cell.angle_alpha   90.00
_cell.angle_beta   90.00
_cell.angle_gamma   90.00
#
_symmetry.space_group_name_H-M   'P 1'
#
loop_
_entity.id
_entity.type
_entity.pdbx_description
1 polymer ?
#
loop_
_entity_poly.entity_id
_entity_poly.type
_entity_poly.pdbx_seq_one_letter_code
_entity_poly.pdbx_strand_id
1 'polypeptide(L)' 'FSQKDMAIKLGFKNASTYLKYETGEYKIKAEMLPLLAKILKCNISNFFTKNVAKTETKDFAKIGG' A
#
# COMPACT_ATOMS: atom_id res chain seq x y z
N PHE A 1 -10.53 -8.60 3.29
CA PHE A 1 -10.24 -9.21 1.97
C PHE A 1 -9.43 -10.47 2.20
N SER A 2 -9.66 -11.55 1.45
CA SER A 2 -8.71 -12.68 1.46
C SER A 2 -7.44 -12.29 0.68
N GLN A 3 -6.33 -13.01 0.89
CA GLN A 3 -5.08 -12.78 0.14
C GLN A 3 -5.27 -12.95 -1.37
N LYS A 4 -6.15 -13.87 -1.77
CA LYS A 4 -6.52 -14.07 -3.18
C LYS A 4 -7.27 -12.87 -3.74
N ASP A 5 -8.21 -12.31 -2.98
CA ASP A 5 -8.96 -11.11 -3.41
C ASP A 5 -8.04 -9.90 -3.58
N MET A 6 -7.10 -9.72 -2.65
CA MET A 6 -6.11 -8.63 -2.75
C MET A 6 -5.19 -8.81 -3.95
N ALA A 7 -4.72 -10.03 -4.20
CA ALA A 7 -3.90 -10.32 -5.37
C ALA A 7 -4.61 -9.99 -6.69
N ILE A 8 -5.87 -10.41 -6.84
CA ILE A 8 -6.69 -10.10 -8.02
C ILE A 8 -6.88 -8.59 -8.18
N LYS A 9 -7.21 -7.89 -7.10
CA LYS A 9 -7.42 -6.43 -7.14
C LYS A 9 -6.15 -5.63 -7.43
N LEU A 10 -4.98 -6.16 -7.07
CA LEU A 10 -3.68 -5.58 -7.37
C LEU A 10 -3.13 -6.01 -8.75
N GLY A 11 -3.87 -6.83 -9.50
CA GLY A 11 -3.45 -7.31 -10.82
C GLY A 11 -2.38 -8.42 -10.77
N PHE A 12 -2.19 -9.06 -9.62
CA PHE A 12 -1.29 -10.20 -9.49
C PHE A 12 -1.94 -11.48 -9.99
N LYS A 13 -1.16 -12.30 -10.71
CA LYS A 13 -1.61 -13.60 -11.21
C LYS A 13 -1.82 -14.64 -10.10
N ASN A 14 -1.03 -14.54 -9.03
CA ASN A 14 -0.99 -15.54 -7.96
C ASN A 14 -1.22 -14.90 -6.58
N ALA A 15 -2.02 -15.56 -5.74
CA ALA A 15 -2.24 -15.15 -4.35
C ALA A 15 -0.93 -15.17 -3.53
N SER A 16 -0.03 -16.10 -3.84
CA SER A 16 1.29 -16.21 -3.20
C SER A 16 2.16 -14.99 -3.44
N THR A 17 2.00 -14.28 -4.57
CA THR A 17 2.73 -13.03 -4.82
C THR A 17 2.36 -11.95 -3.81
N TYR A 18 1.07 -11.82 -3.48
CA TYR A 18 0.61 -10.86 -2.48
C TYR A 18 1.04 -11.26 -1.07
N LEU A 19 1.01 -12.55 -0.74
CA LEU A 19 1.50 -13.08 0.55
C LEU A 19 2.98 -12.71 0.82
N LYS A 20 3.83 -12.68 -0.21
CA LYS A 20 5.24 -12.25 -0.06
C LYS A 20 5.37 -10.80 0.39
N TYR A 21 4.45 -9.93 0.01
CA TYR A 21 4.43 -8.55 0.49
C TYR A 21 3.93 -8.46 1.93
N GLU A 22 2.90 -9.23 2.30
CA GLU A 22 2.37 -9.24 3.68
C GLU A 22 3.38 -9.83 4.68
N THR A 23 4.13 -10.85 4.27
CA THR A 23 5.15 -11.51 5.10
C THR A 23 6.48 -10.75 5.15
N GLY A 24 6.63 -9.71 4.33
CA GLY A 24 7.86 -8.91 4.25
C GLY A 24 8.99 -9.55 3.44
N GLU A 25 8.75 -10.69 2.78
CA GLU A 25 9.70 -11.28 1.82
C GLU A 25 9.97 -10.30 0.66
N TYR A 26 8.93 -9.59 0.21
CA TYR A 26 9.04 -8.48 -0.75
C TYR A 26 8.71 -7.14 -0.12
N LYS A 27 9.52 -6.12 -0.46
CA LYS A 27 9.25 -4.73 -0.09
C LYS A 27 8.10 -4.18 -0.92
N ILE A 28 7.11 -3.59 -0.27
CA ILE A 28 6.03 -2.85 -0.95
C ILE A 28 6.64 -1.68 -1.72
N LYS A 29 6.35 -1.61 -3.02
CA LYS A 29 6.80 -0.49 -3.87
C LYS A 29 5.91 0.73 -3.63
N ALA A 30 6.49 1.93 -3.73
CA ALA A 30 5.75 3.18 -3.56
C ALA A 30 4.55 3.30 -4.53
N GLU A 31 4.69 2.82 -5.76
CA GLU A 31 3.64 2.77 -6.78
C GLU A 31 2.42 1.92 -6.39
N MET A 32 2.60 0.96 -5.47
CA MET A 32 1.52 0.11 -4.98
C MET A 32 0.69 0.80 -3.90
N LEU A 33 1.26 1.77 -3.18
CA LEU A 33 0.60 2.43 -2.05
C LEU A 33 -0.70 3.15 -2.44
N PRO A 34 -0.77 3.91 -3.57
CA PRO A 34 -2.04 4.50 -4.03
C PRO A 34 -3.09 3.46 -4.40
N LEU A 35 -2.69 2.33 -4.98
CA LEU A 35 -3.59 1.22 -5.32
C LEU A 35 -4.15 0.55 -4.07
N LEU A 36 -3.28 0.27 -3.09
CA LEU A 36 -3.64 -0.26 -1.78
C LEU A 36 -4.60 0.68 -1.04
N ALA A 37 -4.33 1.99 -1.04
CA ALA A 37 -5.19 3.01 -0.45
C ALA A 37 -6.61 2.97 -1.04
N LYS A 38 -6.72 2.89 -2.37
CA LYS A 38 -8.01 2.78 -3.08
C LYS A 38 -8.76 1.50 -2.74
N ILE A 39 -8.07 0.35 -2.73
CA ILE A 39 -8.68 -0.96 -2.45
C ILE A 39 -9.17 -1.05 -1.00
N LEU A 40 -8.37 -0.56 -0.06
CA LEU A 40 -8.65 -0.60 1.37
C LEU A 40 -9.52 0.58 1.83
N LYS A 41 -9.84 1.52 0.93
CA LYS A 41 -10.60 2.74 1.19
C LYS A 41 -10.02 3.54 2.36
N CYS A 42 -8.70 3.68 2.39
CA CYS A 42 -7.98 4.44 3.39
C CYS A 42 -7.10 5.52 2.75
N ASN A 43 -6.58 6.45 3.55
CA ASN A 43 -5.59 7.40 3.08
C ASN A 43 -4.22 6.73 2.97
N ILE A 44 -3.41 7.12 1.99
CA ILE A 44 -2.05 6.62 1.82
C ILE A 44 -1.17 6.90 3.05
N SER A 45 -1.46 7.97 3.80
CA SER A 45 -0.81 8.27 5.09
C SER A 45 -0.95 7.15 6.11
N ASN A 46 -2.00 6.32 6.01
CA ASN A 46 -2.27 5.26 6.98
C ASN A 46 -1.30 4.07 6.86
N PHE A 47 -0.54 3.96 5.76
CA PHE A 47 0.53 2.97 5.61
C PHE A 47 1.83 3.37 6.31
N PHE A 48 1.90 4.62 6.77
CA PHE A 48 3.09 5.20 7.37
C PHE A 48 2.86 5.39 8.88
N THR A 49 3.84 5.00 9.70
CA THR A 49 3.79 5.23 11.15
C THR A 49 4.42 6.58 11.51
N LYS A 50 4.32 7.02 12.77
CA LYS A 50 4.81 8.33 13.24
C LYS A 50 6.33 8.59 13.08
N ASN A 51 7.08 7.65 12.52
CA ASN A 51 8.54 7.73 12.31
C ASN A 51 8.95 7.68 10.82
N VAL A 52 8.10 8.14 9.91
CA VAL A 52 8.53 8.39 8.52
C VAL A 52 9.31 9.70 8.42
N ALA A 53 10.28 9.75 7.50
CA ALA A 53 11.07 10.95 7.31
C ALA A 53 10.14 12.12 6.94
N LYS A 54 10.44 13.33 7.45
CA LYS A 54 9.67 14.55 7.09
C LYS A 54 9.59 14.79 5.58
N THR A 55 10.52 14.24 4.80
CA THR A 55 10.50 14.29 3.32
C THR A 55 9.38 13.45 2.73
N GLU A 56 8.98 12.34 3.35
CA GLU A 56 7.96 11.43 2.85
C GLU A 56 6.53 11.91 3.16
N THR A 57 6.35 12.76 4.17
CA THR A 57 5.02 13.24 4.60
C THR A 57 4.61 14.60 4.05
N LYS A 58 5.58 15.42 3.58
CA LYS A 58 5.32 16.79 3.14
C LYS A 58 4.51 16.90 1.84
N ASP A 59 4.51 15.88 1.01
CA ASP A 59 3.82 15.91 -0.29
C ASP A 59 2.34 15.48 -0.21
N PHE A 60 1.95 14.71 0.80
CA PHE A 60 0.57 14.21 0.93
C PHE A 60 -0.40 15.23 1.56
N ALA A 61 0.10 16.25 2.26
CA ALA A 61 -0.72 17.26 2.92
C ALA A 61 -1.34 18.32 1.97
N LYS A 62 -0.97 18.32 0.67
CA LYS A 62 -1.44 19.32 -0.32
C LYS A 62 -2.57 18.85 -1.24
N ILE A 63 -3.02 17.61 -1.12
CA ILE A 63 -4.06 17.00 -1.98
C ILE A 63 -5.39 16.79 -1.24
N GLY A 64 -5.61 17.47 -0.11
CA GLY A 64 -6.82 17.37 0.70
C GLY A 64 -7.25 18.70 1.31
N GLY A 65 -7.10 19.81 0.58
CA GLY A 65 -7.68 21.12 0.90
C GLY A 65 -8.71 21.48 -0.15
#